data_AF-V7HUW0-F1
#
_entry.id   AF-V7HUW0-F1
#
_cell.length_a   1.000
_cell.length_b   1.000
_cell.length_c   1.000
_cell.angle_alpha   90.00
_cell.angle_beta   90.00
_cell.angle_gamma   90.00
#
_symmetry.space_group_name_H-M   'P 1'
#
loop_
_entity.id
_entity.type
_entity.pdbx_description
1 polymer ?
#
loop_
_entity_poly.entity_id
_entity_poly.type
_entity_poly.pdbx_seq_one_letter_code
_entity_poly.pdbx_strand_id
1 'polypeptide(L)'
;MMSKITAGECVHLIKFTQWLEHWDNFEYSVKGPSRKPKPNLYMFSMNAAKLRQYSDVYRRQRSSDNAEGIQRDRDEKRTDRIRRFVQDGYPYGDLKENQRNPDREVLKKPGWLPTAIVVNILEEGDPRRGKVLNLGQGGVIIEKNGVCELQLPDISEFEADAIRPLEVIDGQHRLWAFDDSLTGDYELPVVAFHGLDIAWQAYLFWSINVSPKRINPSHAFDLYPLLRNQTWLEQTGDLTVYREARAQEITEWLYKHHQSPWFNRVNMLGESGAGRVSQAAFVRSLTAAFFGTGRGTSGRYGLFQAAFDENGEPLPWTRAQQVALLLEFWTLLANQIGNSTENWVIAFRQADRNPLDDKSVLLNQDMGVRAVHAVANDILFEKASQWGLNSWSVDVFDETDTSEDDIDTAWESLKNQEFHRKLRSLTSSLVKFDWRSLDGPGVRDDRDLELTRRAYRGSGGYTLLTKDILRVIEEASDPSASSAGQDLRKQS
;
A
#
# COMPACT_ATOMS: atom_id res chain seq x y z
N MET A 1 -24.59 50.18 30.92
CA MET A 1 -23.13 50.02 30.84
C MET A 1 -22.87 48.74 30.06
N MET A 2 -22.48 48.86 28.78
CA MET A 2 -22.06 47.71 27.97
C MET A 2 -20.62 47.36 28.38
N SER A 3 -20.41 46.17 28.94
CA SER A 3 -19.07 45.65 29.21
C SER A 3 -18.37 45.41 27.87
N LYS A 4 -17.30 46.16 27.60
CA LYS A 4 -16.34 45.81 26.56
C LYS A 4 -15.67 44.51 27.00
N ILE A 5 -15.93 43.42 26.30
CA ILE A 5 -15.17 42.16 26.46
C ILE A 5 -13.73 42.44 26.03
N THR A 6 -12.78 41.95 26.81
CA THR A 6 -11.35 42.19 26.61
C THR A 6 -10.82 41.26 25.51
N ALA A 7 -9.88 41.73 24.68
CA ALA A 7 -9.26 40.89 23.66
C ALA A 7 -8.36 39.83 24.31
N GLY A 8 -8.61 38.55 24.03
CA GLY A 8 -7.92 37.43 24.66
C GLY A 8 -6.71 36.94 23.89
N GLU A 9 -6.92 36.55 22.62
CA GLU A 9 -5.87 35.95 21.77
C GLU A 9 -5.84 36.67 20.41
N CYS A 10 -4.65 36.89 19.86
CA CYS A 10 -4.48 37.40 18.50
C CYS A 10 -3.65 36.40 17.69
N VAL A 11 -4.14 36.01 16.51
CA VAL A 11 -3.50 35.00 15.66
C VAL A 11 -3.29 35.56 14.26
N HIS A 12 -2.09 35.40 13.71
CA HIS A 12 -1.81 35.80 12.34
C HIS A 12 -2.47 34.83 11.35
N LEU A 13 -3.08 35.41 10.31
CA LEU A 13 -3.83 34.70 9.29
C LEU A 13 -3.14 34.83 7.93
N ILE A 14 -3.11 33.72 7.20
CA ILE A 14 -2.87 33.73 5.76
C ILE A 14 -4.23 33.76 5.07
N LYS A 15 -4.54 34.87 4.41
CA LYS A 15 -5.75 35.04 3.60
C LYS A 15 -5.54 34.46 2.21
N PHE A 16 -6.46 33.62 1.74
CA PHE A 16 -6.41 33.02 0.41
C PHE A 16 -7.80 32.91 -0.22
N THR A 17 -7.86 32.73 -1.54
CA THR A 17 -9.12 32.71 -2.31
C THR A 17 -9.30 31.34 -2.96
N GLN A 18 -10.49 30.75 -2.79
CA GLN A 18 -10.94 29.55 -3.51
C GLN A 18 -12.31 29.80 -4.16
N TRP A 19 -12.52 31.01 -4.66
CA TRP A 19 -13.75 31.46 -5.31
C TRP A 19 -13.46 31.83 -6.76
N LEU A 20 -14.05 31.10 -7.70
CA LEU A 20 -14.04 31.39 -9.13
C LEU A 20 -15.22 32.28 -9.52
N GLU A 21 -15.03 33.15 -10.52
CA GLU A 21 -16.04 34.13 -10.97
C GLU A 21 -17.37 33.47 -11.38
N HIS A 22 -17.35 32.27 -11.95
CA HIS A 22 -18.58 31.60 -12.38
C HIS A 22 -19.51 31.23 -11.21
N TRP A 23 -19.00 31.19 -9.96
CA TRP A 23 -19.85 30.98 -8.78
C TRP A 23 -20.75 32.18 -8.50
N ASP A 24 -20.43 33.36 -9.03
CA ASP A 24 -21.27 34.55 -8.89
C ASP A 24 -22.57 34.45 -9.69
N ASN A 25 -22.65 33.52 -10.64
CA ASN A 25 -23.81 33.30 -11.50
C ASN A 25 -24.90 32.43 -10.85
N PHE A 26 -24.67 31.89 -9.66
CA PHE A 26 -25.65 31.07 -8.94
C PHE A 26 -26.62 31.95 -8.13
N GLU A 27 -27.86 31.48 -7.99
CA GLU A 27 -28.85 32.11 -7.12
C GLU A 27 -28.56 31.79 -5.66
N TYR A 28 -28.20 32.82 -4.87
CA TYR A 28 -28.01 32.71 -3.43
C TYR A 28 -29.18 33.33 -2.68
N SER A 29 -29.51 32.77 -1.52
CA SER A 29 -30.57 33.32 -0.70
C SER A 29 -30.13 34.64 -0.03
N VAL A 30 -31.05 35.61 0.05
CA VAL A 30 -30.83 36.87 0.77
C VAL A 30 -30.90 36.67 2.30
N LYS A 31 -31.59 35.61 2.75
CA LYS A 31 -31.71 35.21 4.17
C LYS A 31 -31.10 33.82 4.38
N GLY A 32 -30.63 33.52 5.60
CA GLY A 32 -30.15 32.16 5.91
C GLY A 32 -31.20 31.08 5.60
N PRO A 33 -30.79 29.81 5.40
CA PRO A 33 -29.48 29.24 5.74
C PRO A 33 -28.52 29.05 4.55
N SER A 34 -28.73 29.70 3.40
CA SER A 34 -27.90 29.54 2.19
C SER A 34 -27.43 30.87 1.59
N ARG A 35 -27.07 31.84 2.44
CA ARG A 35 -26.47 33.11 2.01
C ARG A 35 -25.20 32.86 1.20
N LYS A 36 -24.88 33.78 0.30
CA LYS A 36 -23.64 33.74 -0.49
C LYS A 36 -22.42 33.71 0.45
N PRO A 37 -21.55 32.68 0.39
CA PRO A 37 -20.32 32.64 1.15
C PRO A 37 -19.38 33.81 0.82
N LYS A 38 -18.53 34.19 1.76
CA LYS A 38 -17.43 35.11 1.48
C LYS A 38 -16.41 34.41 0.55
N PRO A 39 -15.79 35.13 -0.41
CA PRO A 39 -14.88 34.54 -1.39
C PRO A 39 -13.49 34.18 -0.80
N ASN A 40 -13.15 34.74 0.35
CA ASN A 40 -11.85 34.55 1.00
C ASN A 40 -11.96 33.60 2.19
N LEU A 41 -10.92 32.80 2.36
CA LEU A 41 -10.69 31.89 3.47
C LEU A 41 -9.39 32.28 4.19
N TYR A 42 -9.18 31.69 5.36
CA TYR A 42 -8.04 31.98 6.22
C TYR A 42 -7.36 30.69 6.67
N MET A 43 -6.04 30.72 6.80
CA MET A 43 -5.24 29.64 7.34
C MET A 43 -4.36 30.14 8.49
N PHE A 44 -4.26 29.37 9.58
CA PHE A 44 -3.41 29.67 10.73
C PHE A 44 -3.04 28.39 11.50
N SER A 45 -2.08 28.46 12.42
CA SER A 45 -1.86 27.42 13.43
C SER A 45 -2.41 27.87 14.79
N MET A 46 -2.89 26.91 15.58
CA MET A 46 -3.31 27.15 16.95
C MET A 46 -3.06 25.91 17.80
N ASN A 47 -2.62 26.12 19.05
CA ASN A 47 -2.52 25.06 20.03
C ASN A 47 -3.86 24.30 20.15
N ALA A 48 -3.82 22.96 20.10
CA ALA A 48 -5.00 22.12 20.05
C ALA A 48 -5.93 22.30 21.26
N ALA A 49 -5.38 22.49 22.46
CA ALA A 49 -6.16 22.72 23.68
C ALA A 49 -6.87 24.08 23.63
N LYS A 50 -6.18 25.14 23.18
CA LYS A 50 -6.80 26.46 22.97
C LYS A 50 -7.90 26.40 21.90
N LEU A 51 -7.61 25.80 20.75
CA LEU A 51 -8.57 25.65 19.66
C LEU A 51 -9.83 24.92 20.14
N ARG A 52 -9.66 23.88 20.96
CA ARG A 52 -10.77 23.17 21.60
C ARG A 52 -11.60 24.06 22.52
N GLN A 53 -10.98 24.92 23.33
CA GLN A 53 -11.69 25.85 24.22
C GLN A 53 -12.54 26.86 23.43
N TYR A 54 -12.00 27.37 22.32
CA TYR A 54 -12.69 28.32 21.43
C TYR A 54 -13.75 27.69 20.51
N SER A 55 -13.93 26.36 20.50
CA SER A 55 -14.79 25.65 19.53
C SER A 55 -15.95 24.82 20.10
N ASP A 56 -16.18 24.87 21.41
CA ASP A 56 -17.30 24.20 22.12
C ASP A 56 -17.44 22.68 21.89
N VAL A 57 -16.33 21.95 21.71
CA VAL A 57 -16.39 20.52 21.37
C VAL A 57 -16.86 19.64 22.56
N TYR A 58 -16.91 20.14 23.80
CA TYR A 58 -17.21 19.36 25.02
C TYR A 58 -18.70 19.18 25.34
N ARG A 59 -19.60 20.08 24.92
CA ARG A 59 -20.91 20.26 25.59
C ARG A 59 -22.09 19.45 25.05
N ARG A 60 -21.92 18.56 24.07
CA ARG A 60 -23.03 17.74 23.51
C ARG A 60 -23.17 16.35 24.13
N GLN A 61 -22.72 16.15 25.37
CA GLN A 61 -22.91 14.88 26.09
C GLN A 61 -24.35 14.65 26.59
N ARG A 62 -25.26 15.65 26.56
CA ARG A 62 -26.62 15.52 27.12
C ARG A 62 -27.66 16.40 26.40
N SER A 63 -28.30 15.91 25.36
CA SER A 63 -29.71 16.26 25.02
C SER A 63 -30.17 15.38 23.85
N SER A 64 -31.05 14.44 24.15
CA SER A 64 -31.63 13.47 23.21
C SER A 64 -32.71 14.05 22.28
N ASP A 65 -33.05 15.34 22.35
CA ASP A 65 -34.33 15.82 21.78
C ASP A 65 -34.25 16.96 20.76
N ASN A 66 -33.09 17.41 20.28
CA ASN A 66 -33.02 18.33 19.13
C ASN A 66 -31.67 18.26 18.41
N ALA A 67 -31.50 17.23 17.58
CA ALA A 67 -30.28 16.99 16.80
C ALA A 67 -30.27 17.75 15.47
N GLU A 68 -30.29 19.08 15.50
CA GLU A 68 -29.93 19.89 14.33
C GLU A 68 -28.46 20.30 14.44
N GLY A 69 -27.55 19.48 13.89
CA GLY A 69 -26.14 19.81 13.84
C GLY A 69 -25.30 18.85 12.98
N ILE A 70 -24.26 19.40 12.37
CA ILE A 70 -23.35 18.71 11.42
C ILE A 70 -22.30 17.82 12.13
N GLN A 71 -22.24 17.87 13.46
CA GLN A 71 -21.23 17.20 14.26
C GLN A 71 -21.68 15.79 14.70
N ARG A 72 -20.79 14.80 14.60
CA ARG A 72 -21.07 13.40 14.99
C ARG A 72 -21.02 13.20 16.50
N ASP A 73 -21.67 12.16 17.02
CA ASP A 73 -21.48 11.71 18.39
C ASP A 73 -20.01 11.35 18.68
N ARG A 74 -19.60 11.49 19.94
CA ARG A 74 -18.24 11.16 20.38
C ARG A 74 -18.03 9.65 20.35
N ASP A 75 -17.17 9.19 19.46
CA ASP A 75 -16.62 7.84 19.49
C ASP A 75 -15.38 7.79 20.40
N GLU A 76 -15.57 7.33 21.64
CA GLU A 76 -14.49 7.22 22.64
C GLU A 76 -13.34 6.35 22.13
N LYS A 77 -13.63 5.22 21.45
CA LYS A 77 -12.59 4.33 20.92
C LYS A 77 -11.75 5.04 19.87
N ARG A 78 -12.38 5.82 19.00
CA ARG A 78 -11.68 6.61 17.97
C ARG A 78 -10.84 7.72 18.59
N THR A 79 -11.38 8.44 19.57
CA THR A 79 -10.65 9.48 20.31
C THR A 79 -9.45 8.89 21.05
N ASP A 80 -9.61 7.76 21.72
CA ASP A 80 -8.53 7.08 22.45
C ASP A 80 -7.44 6.56 21.50
N ARG A 81 -7.82 6.10 20.30
CA ARG A 81 -6.85 5.73 19.27
C ARG A 81 -6.06 6.94 18.79
N ILE A 82 -6.71 8.07 18.52
CA ILE A 82 -6.00 9.30 18.11
C ILE A 82 -5.08 9.78 19.23
N ARG A 83 -5.50 9.73 20.49
CA ARG A 83 -4.66 10.09 21.64
C ARG A 83 -3.38 9.25 21.68
N ARG A 84 -3.52 7.93 21.55
CA ARG A 84 -2.38 7.01 21.51
C ARG A 84 -1.49 7.25 20.29
N PHE A 85 -2.07 7.56 19.14
CA PHE A 85 -1.30 7.94 17.96
C PHE A 85 -0.49 9.21 18.19
N VAL A 86 -1.06 10.25 18.81
CA VAL A 86 -0.34 11.50 19.12
C VAL A 86 0.84 11.26 20.06
N GLN A 87 0.66 10.40 21.08
CA GLN A 87 1.69 10.12 22.09
C GLN A 87 2.77 9.14 21.61
N ASP A 88 2.37 8.06 20.93
CA ASP A 88 3.26 6.93 20.63
C ASP A 88 3.45 6.68 19.12
N GLY A 89 2.71 7.38 18.26
CA GLY A 89 2.75 7.22 16.80
C GLY A 89 2.19 5.89 16.31
N TYR A 90 2.32 5.68 15.00
CA TYR A 90 2.05 4.41 14.34
C TYR A 90 3.38 3.67 14.07
N PRO A 91 3.48 2.35 14.32
CA PRO A 91 2.39 1.43 14.68
C PRO A 91 2.18 1.22 16.18
N TYR A 92 3.06 1.71 17.05
CA TYR A 92 3.02 1.40 18.48
C TYR A 92 1.67 1.77 19.13
N GLY A 93 1.12 2.94 18.80
CA GLY A 93 -0.16 3.42 19.31
C GLY A 93 -1.35 2.51 18.98
N ASP A 94 -1.25 1.69 17.93
CA ASP A 94 -2.27 0.75 17.48
C ASP A 94 -2.11 -0.67 18.06
N LEU A 95 -0.97 -0.97 18.71
CA LEU A 95 -0.78 -2.26 19.37
C LEU A 95 -1.81 -2.49 20.48
N LYS A 96 -2.25 -3.75 20.63
CA LYS A 96 -3.06 -4.17 21.78
C LYS A 96 -2.26 -4.02 23.06
N GLU A 97 -2.94 -3.83 24.20
CA GLU A 97 -2.28 -3.58 25.49
C GLU A 97 -1.28 -4.68 25.87
N ASN A 98 -1.65 -5.95 25.65
CA ASN A 98 -0.77 -7.10 25.87
C ASN A 98 0.43 -7.20 24.92
N GLN A 99 0.49 -6.38 23.87
CA GLN A 99 1.60 -6.30 22.91
C GLN A 99 2.53 -5.11 23.18
N ARG A 100 2.22 -4.26 24.15
CA ARG A 100 3.04 -3.10 24.54
C ARG A 100 4.01 -3.53 25.61
N ASN A 101 5.22 -3.88 25.21
CA ASN A 101 6.31 -4.26 26.11
C ASN A 101 7.57 -3.45 25.79
N PRO A 102 8.58 -3.45 26.69
CA PRO A 102 9.81 -2.67 26.51
C PRO A 102 10.51 -2.95 25.17
N ASP A 103 10.52 -4.22 24.73
CA ASP A 103 11.17 -4.63 23.47
C ASP A 103 10.55 -4.01 22.22
N ARG A 104 9.30 -3.55 22.31
CA ARG A 104 8.55 -2.94 21.20
C ARG A 104 8.54 -1.42 21.25
N GLU A 105 9.15 -0.78 22.24
CA GLU A 105 9.22 0.69 22.30
C GLU A 105 9.96 1.30 21.11
N VAL A 106 10.85 0.56 20.46
CA VAL A 106 11.52 0.94 19.20
C VAL A 106 10.53 1.25 18.06
N LEU A 107 9.30 0.76 18.15
CA LEU A 107 8.24 1.00 17.19
C LEU A 107 7.54 2.35 17.38
N LYS A 108 7.81 3.09 18.46
CA LYS A 108 7.26 4.44 18.65
C LYS A 108 7.73 5.38 17.55
N LYS A 109 6.85 6.27 17.11
CA LYS A 109 7.12 7.29 16.08
C LYS A 109 6.42 8.60 16.47
N PRO A 110 6.82 9.75 15.91
CA PRO A 110 6.09 11.00 16.13
C PRO A 110 4.64 10.89 15.63
N GLY A 111 3.69 11.29 16.48
CA GLY A 111 2.27 11.32 16.15
C GLY A 111 1.84 12.62 15.48
N TRP A 112 2.17 12.83 14.20
CA TRP A 112 1.84 14.05 13.48
C TRP A 112 0.41 14.04 12.91
N LEU A 113 -0.33 15.14 13.12
CA LEU A 113 -1.65 15.39 12.54
C LEU A 113 -1.55 16.52 11.50
N PRO A 114 -1.04 16.24 10.28
CA PRO A 114 -0.75 17.28 9.29
C PRO A 114 -2.01 17.84 8.60
N THR A 115 -3.13 17.14 8.69
CA THR A 115 -4.39 17.57 8.08
C THR A 115 -5.00 18.71 8.87
N ALA A 116 -5.51 19.74 8.19
CA ALA A 116 -6.11 20.89 8.86
C ALA A 116 -7.40 20.53 9.61
N ILE A 117 -7.68 21.24 10.70
CA ILE A 117 -9.01 21.35 11.30
C ILE A 117 -9.77 22.41 10.49
N VAL A 118 -11.00 22.09 10.10
CA VAL A 118 -11.84 23.04 9.35
C VAL A 118 -12.83 23.67 10.31
N VAL A 119 -12.80 25.00 10.40
CA VAL A 119 -13.67 25.77 11.28
C VAL A 119 -14.42 26.87 10.54
N ASN A 120 -15.52 27.31 11.13
CA ASN A 120 -16.20 28.55 10.78
C ASN A 120 -16.02 29.56 11.93
N ILE A 121 -15.55 30.75 11.60
CA ILE A 121 -15.51 31.90 12.52
C ILE A 121 -16.91 32.52 12.52
N LEU A 122 -17.53 32.54 13.70
CA LEU A 122 -18.86 33.11 13.88
C LEU A 122 -18.82 34.64 13.87
N GLU A 123 -19.83 35.21 13.22
CA GLU A 123 -20.06 36.65 13.23
C GLU A 123 -20.96 37.05 14.41
N GLU A 124 -20.85 38.31 14.83
CA GLU A 124 -21.80 38.89 15.77
C GLU A 124 -23.22 38.85 15.20
N GLY A 125 -24.19 38.46 16.03
CA GLY A 125 -25.58 38.35 15.57
C GLY A 125 -25.92 37.05 14.85
N ASP A 126 -24.95 36.14 14.62
CA ASP A 126 -25.25 34.83 14.05
C ASP A 126 -26.18 34.03 14.97
N PRO A 127 -27.36 33.59 14.49
CA PRO A 127 -28.24 32.73 15.27
C PRO A 127 -27.68 31.30 15.27
N ARG A 128 -27.55 30.72 16.46
CA ARG A 128 -27.18 29.31 16.65
C ARG A 128 -28.06 28.69 17.73
N ARG A 129 -28.81 27.63 17.36
CA ARG A 129 -29.63 26.83 18.29
C ARG A 129 -30.56 27.67 19.17
N GLY A 130 -31.22 28.67 18.57
CA GLY A 130 -32.13 29.57 19.28
C GLY A 130 -31.46 30.63 20.18
N LYS A 131 -30.13 30.66 20.24
CA LYS A 131 -29.32 31.73 20.87
C LYS A 131 -28.67 32.58 19.78
N VAL A 132 -28.28 33.80 20.14
CA VAL A 132 -27.56 34.73 19.26
C VAL A 132 -26.21 35.02 19.91
N LEU A 133 -25.13 35.01 19.12
CA LEU A 133 -23.82 35.39 19.62
C LEU A 133 -23.84 36.88 20.01
N ASN A 134 -23.55 37.18 21.28
CA ASN A 134 -23.62 38.56 21.76
C ASN A 134 -22.49 39.42 21.17
N LEU A 135 -22.68 40.74 21.20
CA LEU A 135 -21.69 41.73 20.76
C LEU A 135 -20.36 41.51 21.50
N GLY A 136 -19.25 41.46 20.77
CA GLY A 136 -17.91 41.22 21.30
C GLY A 136 -17.55 39.76 21.58
N GLN A 137 -18.44 38.80 21.33
CA GLN A 137 -18.18 37.36 21.54
C GLN A 137 -17.79 36.60 20.26
N GLY A 138 -17.81 37.28 19.10
CA GLY A 138 -17.36 36.74 17.81
C GLY A 138 -15.87 36.89 17.57
N GLY A 139 -15.36 36.14 16.60
CA GLY A 139 -13.99 36.34 16.10
C GLY A 139 -13.96 37.54 15.15
N VAL A 140 -13.04 38.48 15.38
CA VAL A 140 -12.91 39.69 14.55
C VAL A 140 -11.68 39.57 13.68
N ILE A 141 -11.88 39.69 12.36
CA ILE A 141 -10.77 39.73 11.41
C ILE A 141 -10.33 41.17 11.20
N ILE A 142 -9.07 41.45 11.49
CA ILE A 142 -8.44 42.76 11.34
C ILE A 142 -7.43 42.68 10.20
N GLU A 143 -7.59 43.53 9.19
CA GLU A 143 -6.66 43.64 8.07
C GLU A 143 -6.03 45.03 8.08
N LYS A 144 -4.72 45.10 8.36
CA LYS A 144 -3.96 46.35 8.42
C LYS A 144 -2.58 46.14 7.79
N ASN A 145 -2.21 47.04 6.88
CA ASN A 145 -0.88 47.04 6.24
C ASN A 145 -0.47 45.70 5.60
N GLY A 146 -1.43 44.96 5.03
CA GLY A 146 -1.18 43.65 4.43
C GLY A 146 -1.04 42.49 5.42
N VAL A 147 -1.14 42.75 6.72
CA VAL A 147 -1.23 41.74 7.77
C VAL A 147 -2.70 41.47 8.07
N CYS A 148 -3.07 40.20 8.13
CA CYS A 148 -4.39 39.74 8.50
C CYS A 148 -4.31 39.03 9.86
N GLU A 149 -5.15 39.42 10.80
CA GLU A 149 -5.16 38.88 12.17
C GLU A 149 -6.59 38.49 12.57
N LEU A 150 -6.71 37.37 13.29
CA LEU A 150 -7.92 36.99 14.01
C LEU A 150 -7.77 37.39 15.46
N GLN A 151 -8.61 38.33 15.89
CA GLN A 151 -8.76 38.67 17.30
C GLN A 151 -9.89 37.83 17.89
N LEU A 152 -9.54 36.98 18.86
CA LEU A 152 -10.49 36.19 19.64
C LEU A 152 -10.77 36.86 20.99
N PRO A 153 -12.01 36.75 21.47
CA PRO A 153 -12.40 37.29 22.78
C PRO A 153 -11.76 36.49 23.92
N ASP A 154 -11.62 37.08 25.10
CA ASP A 154 -11.11 36.38 26.28
C ASP A 154 -12.04 35.22 26.65
N ILE A 155 -11.53 33.98 26.55
CA ILE A 155 -12.30 32.76 26.80
C ILE A 155 -12.76 32.63 28.25
N SER A 156 -12.07 33.28 29.20
CA SER A 156 -12.42 33.26 30.62
C SER A 156 -13.72 34.01 30.92
N GLU A 157 -14.12 34.92 30.03
CA GLU A 157 -15.38 35.68 30.12
C GLU A 157 -16.59 34.89 29.57
N PHE A 158 -16.39 33.68 29.05
CA PHE A 158 -17.47 32.88 28.48
C PHE A 158 -18.07 31.88 29.47
N GLU A 159 -19.35 32.08 29.77
CA GLU A 159 -20.18 31.16 30.54
C GLU A 159 -20.17 29.72 30.02
N ALA A 160 -20.57 28.83 30.93
CA ALA A 160 -20.64 27.38 30.74
C ALA A 160 -21.62 26.92 29.64
N ASP A 161 -22.47 27.80 29.10
CA ASP A 161 -23.45 27.49 28.05
C ASP A 161 -23.45 28.51 26.89
N ALA A 162 -22.47 29.41 26.86
CA ALA A 162 -22.31 30.43 25.83
C ALA A 162 -21.78 29.84 24.52
N ILE A 163 -22.30 30.35 23.40
CA ILE A 163 -21.80 30.05 22.05
C ILE A 163 -20.33 30.47 21.97
N ARG A 164 -19.49 29.59 21.42
CA ARG A 164 -18.06 29.86 21.24
C ARG A 164 -17.78 30.47 19.86
N PRO A 165 -16.71 31.28 19.70
CA PRO A 165 -16.47 32.04 18.47
C PRO A 165 -16.12 31.17 17.25
N LEU A 166 -15.74 29.91 17.44
CA LEU A 166 -15.42 28.98 16.36
C LEU A 166 -16.40 27.79 16.35
N GLU A 167 -16.85 27.39 15.16
CA GLU A 167 -17.59 26.13 14.95
C GLU A 167 -16.73 25.15 14.16
N VAL A 168 -16.49 23.95 14.71
CA VAL A 168 -15.75 22.91 13.99
C VAL A 168 -16.67 22.24 12.96
N ILE A 169 -16.25 22.29 11.70
CA ILE A 169 -16.88 21.62 10.55
C ILE A 169 -16.25 20.24 10.36
N ASP A 170 -14.91 20.13 10.38
CA ASP A 170 -14.18 18.87 10.29
C ASP A 170 -13.02 18.81 11.30
N GLY A 171 -12.75 17.61 11.82
CA GLY A 171 -11.64 17.37 12.75
C GLY A 171 -12.03 17.29 14.23
N GLN A 172 -13.33 17.22 14.54
CA GLN A 172 -13.84 17.11 15.93
C GLN A 172 -13.16 15.99 16.76
N HIS A 173 -12.98 14.79 16.19
CA HIS A 173 -12.34 13.67 16.90
C HIS A 173 -10.87 13.92 17.21
N ARG A 174 -10.19 14.69 16.35
CA ARG A 174 -8.80 15.10 16.54
C ARG A 174 -8.72 16.08 17.71
N LEU A 175 -9.58 17.08 17.76
CA LEU A 175 -9.66 18.01 18.90
C LEU A 175 -10.06 17.34 20.22
N TRP A 176 -10.96 16.35 20.18
CA TRP A 176 -11.33 15.60 21.39
C TRP A 176 -10.19 14.82 22.02
N ALA A 177 -9.19 14.40 21.24
CA ALA A 177 -8.06 13.66 21.75
C ALA A 177 -7.24 14.50 22.74
N PHE A 178 -7.14 15.82 22.51
CA PHE A 178 -6.39 16.78 23.35
C PHE A 178 -7.22 17.25 24.55
N ASP A 179 -7.60 16.32 25.43
CA ASP A 179 -8.16 16.67 26.74
C ASP A 179 -7.03 16.96 27.74
N ASP A 180 -7.38 17.22 28.99
CA ASP A 180 -6.43 17.63 30.04
C ASP A 180 -5.35 16.56 30.31
N SER A 181 -5.48 15.35 29.75
CA SER A 181 -4.46 14.29 29.84
C SER A 181 -3.30 14.45 28.84
N LEU A 182 -3.47 15.25 27.79
CA LEU A 182 -2.44 15.55 26.79
C LEU A 182 -1.84 16.93 27.05
N THR A 183 -0.68 16.96 27.70
CA THR A 183 0.06 18.19 28.02
C THR A 183 1.08 18.53 26.94
N GLY A 184 1.22 19.81 26.59
CA GLY A 184 2.28 20.29 25.70
C GLY A 184 1.80 21.34 24.70
N ASP A 185 2.76 21.87 23.94
CA ASP A 185 2.48 22.83 22.87
C ASP A 185 2.33 22.11 21.52
N TYR A 186 1.16 21.51 21.31
CA TYR A 186 0.84 20.80 20.07
C TYR A 186 -0.08 21.67 19.22
N GLU A 187 0.49 22.29 18.18
CA GLU A 187 -0.26 23.12 17.24
C GLU A 187 -0.92 22.27 16.14
N LEU A 188 -2.13 22.67 15.75
CA LEU A 188 -2.83 22.10 14.60
C LEU A 188 -2.95 23.17 13.50
N PRO A 189 -2.77 22.78 12.21
CA PRO A 189 -3.15 23.65 11.12
C PRO A 189 -4.67 23.82 11.10
N VAL A 190 -5.13 25.04 10.84
CA VAL A 190 -6.55 25.41 10.80
C VAL A 190 -6.86 26.09 9.49
N VAL A 191 -7.91 25.63 8.81
CA VAL A 191 -8.56 26.33 7.70
C VAL A 191 -9.88 26.89 8.21
N ALA A 192 -10.03 28.21 8.13
CA ALA A 192 -11.16 28.92 8.67
C ALA A 192 -11.94 29.63 7.57
N PHE A 193 -13.24 29.39 7.56
CA PHE A 193 -14.21 30.21 6.87
C PHE A 193 -14.75 31.28 7.83
N HIS A 194 -15.39 32.31 7.28
CA HIS A 194 -15.90 33.43 8.06
C HIS A 194 -17.38 33.68 7.74
N GLY A 195 -18.25 33.51 8.73
CA GLY A 195 -19.68 33.76 8.60
C GLY A 195 -20.41 32.78 7.69
N LEU A 196 -19.95 31.51 7.61
CA LEU A 196 -20.69 30.50 6.84
C LEU A 196 -22.01 30.14 7.51
N ASP A 197 -23.06 30.15 6.68
CA ASP A 197 -24.34 29.59 7.07
C ASP A 197 -24.27 28.07 7.26
N ILE A 198 -25.18 27.56 8.07
CA ILE A 198 -25.26 26.15 8.43
C ILE A 198 -25.41 25.23 7.21
N ALA A 199 -26.09 25.62 6.14
CA ALA A 199 -26.22 24.77 4.95
C ALA A 199 -24.86 24.58 4.24
N TRP A 200 -24.03 25.64 4.18
CA TRP A 200 -22.69 25.55 3.60
C TRP A 200 -21.73 24.76 4.49
N GLN A 201 -21.84 24.90 5.81
CA GLN A 201 -21.10 24.04 6.72
C GLN A 201 -21.47 22.56 6.52
N ALA A 202 -22.76 22.25 6.30
CA ALA A 202 -23.23 20.88 6.05
C ALA A 202 -22.72 20.34 4.70
N TYR A 203 -22.74 21.18 3.66
CA TYR A 203 -22.16 20.87 2.36
C TYR A 203 -20.67 20.53 2.48
N LEU A 204 -19.88 21.35 3.19
CA LEU A 204 -18.46 21.12 3.40
C LEU A 204 -18.19 19.84 4.18
N PHE A 205 -18.96 19.58 5.24
CA PHE A 205 -18.83 18.33 5.99
C PHE A 205 -19.09 17.11 5.11
N TRP A 206 -20.13 17.15 4.27
CA TRP A 206 -20.45 16.07 3.34
C TRP A 206 -19.35 15.88 2.29
N SER A 207 -18.86 16.96 1.68
CA SER A 207 -17.83 16.87 0.63
C SER A 207 -16.45 16.45 1.15
N ILE A 208 -16.14 16.72 2.42
CA ILE A 208 -14.88 16.31 3.04
C ILE A 208 -14.93 14.86 3.53
N ASN A 209 -16.07 14.41 4.06
CA ASN A 209 -16.14 13.13 4.78
C ASN A 209 -16.89 12.01 4.06
N VAL A 210 -17.81 12.34 3.15
CA VAL A 210 -18.75 11.38 2.55
C VAL A 210 -18.45 11.18 1.07
N SER A 211 -18.21 12.25 0.31
CA SER A 211 -17.96 12.13 -1.13
C SER A 211 -16.60 11.51 -1.52
N PRO A 212 -15.51 11.60 -0.73
CA PRO A 212 -14.26 10.95 -1.12
C PRO A 212 -14.39 9.43 -1.10
N LYS A 213 -13.99 8.77 -2.21
CA LYS A 213 -13.80 7.32 -2.21
C LYS A 213 -12.67 6.98 -1.24
N ARG A 214 -12.89 5.98 -0.37
CA ARG A 214 -11.81 5.46 0.48
C ARG A 214 -10.66 5.03 -0.43
N ILE A 215 -9.43 5.33 -0.01
CA ILE A 215 -8.24 4.78 -0.65
C ILE A 215 -8.41 3.27 -0.64
N ASN A 216 -8.33 2.66 -1.83
CA ASN A 216 -8.37 1.21 -1.96
C ASN A 216 -7.21 0.65 -1.12
N PRO A 217 -7.43 -0.32 -0.21
CA PRO A 217 -6.35 -0.96 0.53
C PRO A 217 -5.17 -1.36 -0.35
N SER A 218 -5.44 -1.81 -1.59
CA SER A 218 -4.45 -2.07 -2.64
C SER A 218 -3.48 -0.90 -2.86
N HIS A 219 -3.98 0.33 -2.99
CA HIS A 219 -3.17 1.52 -3.23
C HIS A 219 -2.35 1.95 -2.01
N ALA A 220 -2.85 1.67 -0.80
CA ALA A 220 -2.05 1.84 0.42
C ALA A 220 -0.88 0.84 0.49
N PHE A 221 -1.06 -0.36 -0.05
CA PHE A 221 0.01 -1.35 -0.19
C PHE A 221 1.05 -0.98 -1.25
N ASP A 222 0.70 -0.19 -2.26
CA ASP A 222 1.66 0.29 -3.27
C ASP A 222 2.61 1.37 -2.72
N LEU A 223 2.25 2.02 -1.61
CA LEU A 223 3.16 2.85 -0.80
C LEU A 223 4.07 2.02 0.10
N TYR A 224 3.77 0.73 0.32
CA TYR A 224 4.59 -0.12 1.18
C TYR A 224 6.03 -0.23 0.72
N PRO A 225 6.38 -0.41 -0.58
CA PRO A 225 7.72 -0.21 -1.15
C PRO A 225 8.54 0.91 -0.49
N LEU A 226 7.93 2.08 -0.34
CA LEU A 226 8.57 3.28 0.19
C LEU A 226 8.71 3.26 1.72
N LEU A 227 7.99 2.38 2.40
CA LEU A 227 7.99 2.23 3.86
C LEU A 227 8.81 1.00 4.34
N ARG A 228 9.34 0.17 3.43
CA ARG A 228 9.92 -1.18 3.70
C ARG A 228 11.19 -1.19 4.56
N ASN A 229 11.93 -0.09 4.65
CA ASN A 229 13.13 -0.01 5.49
C ASN A 229 12.80 0.13 6.99
N GLN A 230 11.52 0.19 7.35
CA GLN A 230 11.07 0.31 8.71
C GLN A 230 10.76 -1.08 9.30
N THR A 231 11.58 -1.51 10.27
CA THR A 231 11.51 -2.81 10.98
C THR A 231 10.14 -3.13 11.61
N TRP A 232 9.26 -2.14 11.75
CA TRP A 232 7.96 -2.29 12.40
C TRP A 232 6.88 -2.94 11.53
N LEU A 233 6.97 -2.84 10.20
CA LEU A 233 6.00 -3.44 9.26
C LEU A 233 6.05 -4.97 9.24
N GLU A 234 7.22 -5.55 9.52
CA GLU A 234 7.40 -7.01 9.59
C GLU A 234 6.76 -7.60 10.86
N GLN A 235 6.68 -6.82 11.94
CA GLN A 235 6.26 -7.30 13.26
C GLN A 235 4.73 -7.31 13.45
N THR A 236 3.97 -6.61 12.59
CA THR A 236 2.50 -6.57 12.68
C THR A 236 1.81 -7.69 11.89
N GLY A 237 2.53 -8.40 11.01
CA GLY A 237 2.00 -9.53 10.22
C GLY A 237 1.29 -9.14 8.91
N ASP A 238 0.94 -7.86 8.74
CA ASP A 238 0.24 -7.35 7.55
C ASP A 238 1.07 -7.51 6.26
N LEU A 239 2.40 -7.47 6.37
CA LEU A 239 3.32 -7.66 5.24
C LEU A 239 3.30 -9.10 4.69
N THR A 240 3.00 -10.11 5.51
CA THR A 240 2.89 -11.50 5.03
C THR A 240 1.62 -11.70 4.23
N VAL A 241 0.48 -11.21 4.75
CA VAL A 241 -0.82 -11.26 4.06
C VAL A 241 -0.76 -10.54 2.72
N TYR A 242 -0.10 -9.38 2.66
CA TYR A 242 0.12 -8.67 1.42
C TYR A 242 0.91 -9.50 0.39
N ARG A 243 2.06 -10.07 0.77
CA ARG A 243 2.89 -10.87 -0.15
C ARG A 243 2.17 -12.11 -0.66
N GLU A 244 1.38 -12.76 0.19
CA GLU A 244 0.55 -13.89 -0.20
C GLU A 244 -0.57 -13.47 -1.16
N ALA A 245 -1.25 -12.34 -0.90
CA ALA A 245 -2.27 -11.80 -1.79
C ALA A 245 -1.69 -11.44 -3.18
N ARG A 246 -0.51 -10.82 -3.22
CA ARG A 246 0.19 -10.51 -4.48
C ARG A 246 0.61 -11.76 -5.24
N ALA A 247 1.16 -12.75 -4.54
CA ALA A 247 1.49 -14.05 -5.14
C ALA A 247 0.23 -14.79 -5.64
N GLN A 248 -0.89 -14.67 -4.93
CA GLN A 248 -2.19 -15.20 -5.37
C GLN A 248 -2.67 -14.51 -6.64
N GLU A 249 -2.66 -13.18 -6.71
CA GLU A 249 -3.07 -12.42 -7.88
C GLU A 249 -2.27 -12.82 -9.14
N ILE A 250 -0.94 -12.94 -9.01
CA ILE A 250 -0.09 -13.43 -10.11
C ILE A 250 -0.46 -14.85 -10.52
N THR A 251 -0.72 -15.74 -9.55
CA THR A 251 -1.12 -17.12 -9.81
C THR A 251 -2.44 -17.18 -10.58
N GLU A 252 -3.41 -16.34 -10.20
CA GLU A 252 -4.70 -16.22 -10.89
C GLU A 252 -4.53 -15.73 -12.32
N TRP A 253 -3.68 -14.73 -12.56
CA TRP A 253 -3.35 -14.27 -13.92
C TRP A 253 -2.70 -15.34 -14.77
N LEU A 254 -1.68 -16.04 -14.25
CA LEU A 254 -1.05 -17.15 -14.97
C LEU A 254 -2.04 -18.30 -15.25
N TYR A 255 -3.05 -18.49 -14.41
CA TYR A 255 -4.09 -19.50 -14.62
C TYR A 255 -5.14 -19.09 -15.67
N LYS A 256 -5.55 -17.81 -15.70
CA LYS A 256 -6.63 -17.33 -16.58
C LYS A 256 -6.18 -16.77 -17.93
N HIS A 257 -4.93 -16.29 -18.04
CA HIS A 257 -4.43 -15.68 -19.25
C HIS A 257 -4.27 -16.72 -20.37
N HIS A 258 -4.93 -16.53 -21.50
CA HIS A 258 -5.07 -17.54 -22.55
C HIS A 258 -3.74 -17.95 -23.22
N GLN A 259 -2.75 -17.04 -23.27
CA GLN A 259 -1.40 -17.33 -23.78
C GLN A 259 -0.45 -17.90 -22.71
N SER A 260 -0.88 -18.00 -21.46
CA SER A 260 -0.05 -18.56 -20.39
C SER A 260 0.14 -20.07 -20.57
N PRO A 261 1.36 -20.59 -20.40
CA PRO A 261 1.58 -22.03 -20.30
C PRO A 261 0.85 -22.68 -19.13
N TRP A 262 0.41 -21.89 -18.15
CA TRP A 262 -0.37 -22.33 -16.99
C TRP A 262 -1.88 -22.17 -17.15
N PHE A 263 -2.34 -21.76 -18.34
CA PHE A 263 -3.77 -21.60 -18.64
C PHE A 263 -4.55 -22.87 -18.28
N ASN A 264 -5.47 -22.77 -17.31
CA ASN A 264 -6.25 -23.89 -16.76
C ASN A 264 -5.43 -25.08 -16.20
N ARG A 265 -4.16 -24.88 -15.84
CA ARG A 265 -3.26 -25.98 -15.39
C ARG A 265 -2.86 -25.93 -13.92
N VAL A 266 -3.17 -24.82 -13.22
CA VAL A 266 -3.09 -24.73 -11.75
C VAL A 266 -4.37 -25.27 -11.13
N ASN A 267 -4.25 -26.09 -10.09
CA ASN A 267 -5.40 -26.58 -9.34
C ASN A 267 -5.90 -25.49 -8.37
N MET A 268 -6.87 -24.71 -8.83
CA MET A 268 -7.45 -23.58 -8.11
C MET A 268 -8.47 -24.01 -7.04
N LEU A 269 -9.14 -25.15 -7.21
CA LEU A 269 -10.24 -25.59 -6.34
C LEU A 269 -9.84 -26.68 -5.33
N GLY A 270 -8.57 -27.12 -5.36
CA GLY A 270 -8.07 -28.18 -4.49
C GLY A 270 -8.65 -29.57 -4.80
N GLU A 271 -9.22 -29.75 -5.99
CA GLU A 271 -9.86 -31.01 -6.39
C GLU A 271 -8.80 -32.10 -6.63
N SER A 272 -9.08 -33.32 -6.16
CA SER A 272 -8.16 -34.46 -6.34
C SER A 272 -8.07 -34.84 -7.82
N GLY A 273 -6.89 -34.64 -8.42
CA GLY A 273 -6.64 -34.97 -9.83
C GLY A 273 -6.87 -33.83 -10.83
N ALA A 274 -7.37 -32.67 -10.38
CA ALA A 274 -7.39 -31.45 -11.19
C ALA A 274 -6.05 -30.72 -11.09
N GLY A 275 -5.56 -30.18 -12.21
CA GLY A 275 -4.31 -29.39 -12.28
C GLY A 275 -3.03 -30.16 -11.98
N ARG A 276 -1.89 -29.56 -12.33
CA ARG A 276 -0.55 -30.16 -12.13
C ARG A 276 0.07 -29.77 -10.78
N VAL A 277 -0.19 -28.54 -10.35
CA VAL A 277 0.33 -27.93 -9.12
C VAL A 277 -0.82 -27.24 -8.40
N SER A 278 -0.88 -27.36 -7.07
CA SER A 278 -1.92 -26.68 -6.27
C SER A 278 -1.72 -25.17 -6.24
N GLN A 279 -2.80 -24.39 -6.22
CA GLN A 279 -2.74 -22.93 -6.03
C GLN A 279 -1.89 -22.58 -4.81
N ALA A 280 -2.13 -23.26 -3.68
CA ALA A 280 -1.38 -23.04 -2.45
C ALA A 280 0.12 -23.30 -2.61
N ALA A 281 0.53 -24.33 -3.37
CA ALA A 281 1.94 -24.58 -3.64
C ALA A 281 2.57 -23.52 -4.55
N PHE A 282 1.83 -23.07 -5.57
CA PHE A 282 2.27 -22.03 -6.49
C PHE A 282 2.45 -20.68 -5.78
N VAL A 283 1.45 -20.28 -4.98
CA VAL A 283 1.49 -19.06 -4.16
C VAL A 283 2.67 -19.11 -3.19
N ARG A 284 2.82 -20.19 -2.41
CA ARG A 284 3.98 -20.36 -1.51
C ARG A 284 5.31 -20.29 -2.24
N SER A 285 5.38 -20.81 -3.46
CA SER A 285 6.59 -20.74 -4.27
C SER A 285 6.94 -19.30 -4.65
N LEU A 286 5.97 -18.50 -5.10
CA LEU A 286 6.18 -17.10 -5.45
C LEU A 286 6.52 -16.26 -4.21
N THR A 287 5.79 -16.46 -3.11
CA THR A 287 6.04 -15.77 -1.83
C THR A 287 7.45 -16.02 -1.31
N ALA A 288 7.95 -17.26 -1.42
CA ALA A 288 9.29 -17.63 -0.96
C ALA A 288 10.42 -17.23 -1.93
N ALA A 289 10.12 -16.98 -3.20
CA ALA A 289 11.09 -16.56 -4.21
C ALA A 289 10.98 -15.05 -4.46
N PHE A 290 10.08 -14.65 -5.34
CA PHE A 290 9.93 -13.27 -5.83
C PHE A 290 9.48 -12.24 -4.77
N PHE A 291 8.85 -12.68 -3.68
CA PHE A 291 8.50 -11.81 -2.54
C PHE A 291 9.30 -12.12 -1.26
N GLY A 292 10.44 -12.80 -1.38
CA GLY A 292 11.34 -13.06 -0.26
C GLY A 292 11.88 -11.76 0.36
N THR A 293 12.02 -11.73 1.68
CA THR A 293 12.52 -10.55 2.43
C THR A 293 14.01 -10.64 2.76
N GLY A 294 14.70 -11.70 2.34
CA GLY A 294 16.10 -11.97 2.73
C GLY A 294 16.28 -12.42 4.19
N ARG A 295 15.21 -12.45 5.00
CA ARG A 295 15.24 -12.86 6.42
C ARG A 295 14.53 -14.21 6.63
N GLY A 296 14.98 -15.00 7.60
CA GLY A 296 14.41 -16.32 7.95
C GLY A 296 15.12 -17.51 7.30
N THR A 297 14.58 -18.73 7.50
CA THR A 297 15.26 -20.01 7.22
C THR A 297 15.66 -20.24 5.75
N SER A 298 15.06 -19.51 4.81
CA SER A 298 15.38 -19.58 3.38
C SER A 298 16.19 -18.40 2.84
N GLY A 299 16.41 -17.32 3.60
CA GLY A 299 17.37 -16.23 3.31
C GLY A 299 17.31 -15.53 1.94
N ARG A 300 16.26 -15.69 1.14
CA ARG A 300 16.20 -15.23 -0.26
C ARG A 300 15.61 -13.83 -0.38
N TYR A 301 16.30 -12.95 -1.10
CA TYR A 301 15.79 -11.62 -1.49
C TYR A 301 14.93 -11.75 -2.74
N GLY A 302 13.71 -11.23 -2.68
CA GLY A 302 12.73 -11.36 -3.76
C GLY A 302 12.74 -10.17 -4.72
N LEU A 303 12.78 -10.44 -6.02
CA LEU A 303 12.82 -9.43 -7.09
C LEU A 303 11.71 -8.36 -7.00
N PHE A 304 10.52 -8.72 -6.51
CA PHE A 304 9.38 -7.80 -6.43
C PHE A 304 9.29 -7.08 -5.08
N GLN A 305 10.16 -7.41 -4.14
CA GLN A 305 10.04 -6.99 -2.75
C GLN A 305 11.30 -6.34 -2.18
N ALA A 306 12.45 -6.98 -2.38
CA ALA A 306 13.72 -6.59 -1.81
C ALA A 306 14.33 -5.39 -2.53
N ALA A 307 15.15 -4.63 -1.80
CA ALA A 307 15.88 -3.49 -2.33
C ALA A 307 17.14 -3.93 -3.09
N PHE A 308 17.54 -3.15 -4.09
CA PHE A 308 18.62 -3.51 -5.02
C PHE A 308 19.92 -2.71 -4.82
N ASP A 309 19.88 -1.59 -4.10
CA ASP A 309 21.01 -0.66 -3.96
C ASP A 309 21.19 -0.12 -2.54
N GLU A 310 22.25 0.67 -2.33
CA GLU A 310 22.56 1.35 -1.07
C GLU A 310 21.47 2.38 -0.68
N ASN A 311 20.66 2.86 -1.65
CA ASN A 311 19.53 3.76 -1.41
C ASN A 311 18.29 3.02 -0.90
N GLY A 312 18.24 1.70 -1.04
CA GLY A 312 17.27 0.84 -0.37
C GLY A 312 15.90 0.75 -1.05
N GLU A 313 15.80 0.99 -2.36
CA GLU A 313 14.53 0.92 -3.09
C GLU A 313 14.36 -0.36 -3.92
N PRO A 314 13.14 -0.96 -3.96
CA PRO A 314 12.81 -2.06 -4.87
C PRO A 314 12.62 -1.56 -6.31
N LEU A 315 12.57 -2.48 -7.28
CA LEU A 315 12.24 -2.14 -8.67
C LEU A 315 10.87 -1.41 -8.73
N PRO A 316 10.75 -0.29 -9.46
CA PRO A 316 9.53 0.50 -9.56
C PRO A 316 8.51 -0.14 -10.53
N TRP A 317 8.32 -1.46 -10.41
CA TRP A 317 7.49 -2.22 -11.32
C TRP A 317 6.05 -2.29 -10.84
N THR A 318 5.14 -1.99 -11.76
CA THR A 318 3.70 -2.12 -11.55
C THR A 318 3.28 -3.58 -11.39
N ARG A 319 2.03 -3.77 -10.98
CA ARG A 319 1.43 -5.10 -10.84
C ARG A 319 1.41 -5.87 -12.16
N ALA A 320 1.05 -5.19 -13.24
CA ALA A 320 1.06 -5.72 -14.59
C ALA A 320 2.47 -6.15 -15.04
N GLN A 321 3.50 -5.35 -14.75
CA GLN A 321 4.89 -5.69 -15.07
C GLN A 321 5.37 -6.96 -14.36
N GLN A 322 5.00 -7.14 -13.07
CA GLN A 322 5.34 -8.36 -12.31
C GLN A 322 4.67 -9.61 -12.90
N VAL A 323 3.41 -9.51 -13.31
CA VAL A 323 2.69 -10.59 -14.00
C VAL A 323 3.34 -10.89 -15.36
N ALA A 324 3.57 -9.85 -16.17
CA ALA A 324 4.14 -9.95 -17.50
C ALA A 324 5.53 -10.62 -17.51
N LEU A 325 6.37 -10.34 -16.51
CA LEU A 325 7.66 -11.01 -16.37
C LEU A 325 7.53 -12.51 -16.19
N LEU A 326 6.67 -12.95 -15.26
CA LEU A 326 6.47 -14.37 -14.99
C LEU A 326 5.76 -15.07 -16.14
N LEU A 327 4.81 -14.39 -16.78
CA LEU A 327 4.14 -14.85 -17.98
C LEU A 327 5.14 -15.09 -19.12
N GLU A 328 6.01 -14.12 -19.41
CA GLU A 328 7.05 -14.27 -20.44
C GLU A 328 8.05 -15.36 -20.07
N PHE A 329 8.51 -15.41 -18.82
CA PHE A 329 9.51 -16.38 -18.39
C PHE A 329 9.00 -17.82 -18.59
N TRP A 330 7.78 -18.12 -18.15
CA TRP A 330 7.18 -19.44 -18.36
C TRP A 330 6.91 -19.70 -19.85
N THR A 331 6.48 -18.69 -20.61
CA THR A 331 6.24 -18.81 -22.06
C THR A 331 7.52 -19.16 -22.81
N LEU A 332 8.62 -18.48 -22.52
CA LEU A 332 9.94 -18.79 -23.06
C LEU A 332 10.36 -20.21 -22.70
N LEU A 333 10.23 -20.62 -21.43
CA LEU A 333 10.58 -21.97 -21.00
C LEU A 333 9.77 -23.04 -21.74
N ALA A 334 8.44 -22.86 -21.85
CA ALA A 334 7.57 -23.78 -22.58
C ALA A 334 7.96 -23.86 -24.07
N ASN A 335 8.25 -22.73 -24.70
CA ASN A 335 8.70 -22.68 -26.09
C ASN A 335 10.06 -23.38 -26.29
N GLN A 336 10.99 -23.24 -25.35
CA GLN A 336 12.28 -23.94 -25.40
C GLN A 336 12.09 -25.45 -25.26
N ILE A 337 11.23 -25.92 -24.35
CA ILE A 337 10.92 -27.36 -24.20
C ILE A 337 10.25 -27.91 -25.46
N GLY A 338 9.28 -27.18 -26.02
CA GLY A 338 8.55 -27.57 -27.23
C GLY A 338 9.48 -27.82 -28.43
N ASN A 339 10.57 -27.06 -28.54
CA ASN A 339 11.54 -27.14 -29.64
C ASN A 339 12.83 -27.91 -29.28
N SER A 340 12.96 -28.38 -28.04
CA SER A 340 14.19 -28.98 -27.54
C SER A 340 14.43 -30.40 -28.07
N THR A 341 15.70 -30.76 -28.21
CA THR A 341 16.19 -32.11 -28.52
C THR A 341 16.95 -32.73 -27.36
N GLU A 342 16.79 -32.20 -26.15
CA GLU A 342 17.39 -32.78 -24.94
C GLU A 342 16.85 -34.19 -24.68
N ASN A 343 17.72 -35.07 -24.17
CA ASN A 343 17.42 -36.50 -24.00
C ASN A 343 16.13 -36.74 -23.20
N TRP A 344 15.88 -35.92 -22.17
CA TRP A 344 14.68 -36.04 -21.34
C TRP A 344 13.40 -35.69 -22.10
N VAL A 345 13.45 -34.68 -22.99
CA VAL A 345 12.32 -34.28 -23.84
C VAL A 345 12.04 -35.37 -24.87
N ILE A 346 13.08 -35.90 -25.50
CA ILE A 346 12.99 -37.01 -26.45
C ILE A 346 12.38 -38.25 -25.78
N ALA A 347 12.80 -38.58 -24.55
CA ALA A 347 12.26 -39.72 -23.81
C ALA A 347 10.74 -39.63 -23.59
N PHE A 348 10.20 -38.44 -23.33
CA PHE A 348 8.76 -38.23 -23.25
C PHE A 348 8.06 -38.40 -24.61
N ARG A 349 8.61 -37.78 -25.67
CA ARG A 349 8.04 -37.89 -27.02
C ARG A 349 8.04 -39.34 -27.52
N GLN A 350 9.11 -40.10 -27.27
CA GLN A 350 9.21 -41.52 -27.62
C GLN A 350 8.23 -42.40 -26.82
N ALA A 351 7.87 -41.98 -25.62
CA ALA A 351 6.85 -42.64 -24.80
C ALA A 351 5.42 -42.20 -25.12
N ASP A 352 5.20 -41.44 -26.20
CA ASP A 352 3.91 -40.84 -26.60
C ASP A 352 3.28 -39.96 -25.49
N ARG A 353 4.14 -39.22 -24.77
CA ARG A 353 3.76 -38.35 -23.66
C ARG A 353 4.21 -36.92 -23.94
N ASN A 354 3.38 -35.94 -23.57
CA ASN A 354 3.69 -34.54 -23.78
C ASN A 354 4.65 -34.01 -22.68
N PRO A 355 5.90 -33.62 -22.99
CA PRO A 355 6.85 -33.10 -21.99
C PRO A 355 6.42 -31.79 -21.34
N LEU A 356 5.47 -31.06 -21.94
CA LEU A 356 4.93 -29.83 -21.33
C LEU A 356 3.88 -30.12 -20.28
N ASP A 357 3.07 -31.17 -20.44
CA ASP A 357 1.89 -31.42 -19.60
C ASP A 357 1.93 -32.72 -18.79
N ASP A 358 2.93 -33.57 -18.99
CA ASP A 358 2.99 -34.83 -18.27
C ASP A 358 3.29 -34.64 -16.76
N LYS A 359 2.51 -35.33 -15.90
CA LYS A 359 2.61 -35.26 -14.43
C LYS A 359 3.95 -35.73 -13.86
N SER A 360 4.70 -36.53 -14.61
CA SER A 360 6.02 -37.03 -14.21
C SER A 360 7.16 -36.12 -14.67
N VAL A 361 6.85 -34.95 -15.23
CA VAL A 361 7.79 -33.86 -15.44
C VAL A 361 7.82 -33.02 -14.15
N LEU A 362 9.01 -32.78 -13.59
CA LEU A 362 9.19 -32.03 -12.36
C LEU A 362 8.63 -30.60 -12.44
N LEU A 363 8.65 -29.96 -13.62
CA LEU A 363 8.05 -28.64 -13.88
C LEU A 363 6.53 -28.61 -13.63
N ASN A 364 5.88 -29.77 -13.69
CA ASN A 364 4.46 -29.97 -13.41
C ASN A 364 4.22 -30.46 -11.97
N GLN A 365 5.20 -30.30 -11.08
CA GLN A 365 5.13 -30.68 -9.67
C GLN A 365 5.58 -29.52 -8.79
N ASP A 366 5.08 -29.49 -7.55
CA ASP A 366 5.40 -28.47 -6.55
C ASP A 366 6.91 -28.21 -6.41
N MET A 367 7.74 -29.27 -6.51
CA MET A 367 9.19 -29.11 -6.36
C MET A 367 9.87 -28.45 -7.54
N GLY A 368 9.47 -28.76 -8.78
CA GLY A 368 10.09 -28.15 -9.95
C GLY A 368 9.68 -26.69 -10.08
N VAL A 369 8.40 -26.36 -9.88
CA VAL A 369 7.93 -24.96 -9.85
C VAL A 369 8.69 -24.16 -8.80
N ARG A 370 8.87 -24.71 -7.59
CA ARG A 370 9.63 -24.04 -6.53
C ARG A 370 11.09 -23.83 -6.88
N ALA A 371 11.75 -24.80 -7.50
CA ALA A 371 13.14 -24.68 -7.92
C ALA A 371 13.30 -23.68 -9.07
N VAL A 372 12.40 -23.69 -10.06
CA VAL A 372 12.41 -22.73 -11.17
C VAL A 372 12.22 -21.30 -10.66
N HIS A 373 11.19 -21.05 -9.83
CA HIS A 373 10.97 -19.71 -9.29
C HIS A 373 12.15 -19.25 -8.43
N ALA A 374 12.74 -20.14 -7.64
CA ALA A 374 13.93 -19.85 -6.85
C ALA A 374 15.12 -19.42 -7.72
N VAL A 375 15.49 -20.24 -8.70
CA VAL A 375 16.63 -19.95 -9.60
C VAL A 375 16.39 -18.71 -10.44
N ALA A 376 15.19 -18.56 -11.00
CA ALA A 376 14.81 -17.39 -11.79
C ALA A 376 14.89 -16.12 -10.95
N ASN A 377 14.33 -16.13 -9.74
CA ASN A 377 14.42 -15.01 -8.82
C ASN A 377 15.88 -14.68 -8.48
N ASP A 378 16.67 -15.66 -8.07
CA ASP A 378 18.05 -15.43 -7.60
C ASP A 378 18.90 -14.81 -8.70
N ILE A 379 18.78 -15.31 -9.94
CA ILE A 379 19.50 -14.77 -11.08
C ILE A 379 19.03 -13.36 -11.41
N LEU A 380 17.71 -13.15 -11.50
CA LEU A 380 17.17 -11.84 -11.85
C LEU A 380 17.44 -10.79 -10.78
N PHE A 381 17.45 -11.19 -9.50
CA PHE A 381 17.76 -10.31 -8.39
C PHE A 381 19.23 -9.89 -8.42
N GLU A 382 20.14 -10.85 -8.47
CA GLU A 382 21.59 -10.62 -8.54
C GLU A 382 21.98 -9.80 -9.78
N LYS A 383 21.29 -10.03 -10.91
CA LYS A 383 21.59 -9.41 -12.19
C LYS A 383 20.73 -8.20 -12.53
N ALA A 384 19.86 -7.74 -11.64
CA ALA A 384 18.87 -6.70 -11.94
C ALA A 384 19.50 -5.45 -12.58
N SER A 385 20.53 -4.90 -11.93
CA SER A 385 21.25 -3.72 -12.44
C SER A 385 22.08 -4.02 -13.69
N GLN A 386 22.75 -5.18 -13.73
CA GLN A 386 23.60 -5.57 -14.87
C GLN A 386 22.78 -5.82 -16.15
N TRP A 387 21.57 -6.35 -16.00
CA TRP A 387 20.67 -6.65 -17.12
C TRP A 387 19.74 -5.48 -17.45
N GLY A 388 19.74 -4.39 -16.66
CA GLY A 388 18.92 -3.21 -16.92
C GLY A 388 17.43 -3.41 -16.60
N LEU A 389 17.11 -4.20 -15.57
CA LEU A 389 15.72 -4.40 -15.14
C LEU A 389 15.12 -3.11 -14.57
N ASN A 390 15.95 -2.28 -13.94
CA ASN A 390 15.58 -1.00 -13.34
C ASN A 390 15.19 0.08 -14.36
N SER A 391 15.63 -0.05 -15.62
CA SER A 391 15.27 0.90 -16.69
C SER A 391 13.97 0.55 -17.41
N TRP A 392 13.31 -0.55 -17.05
CA TRP A 392 12.05 -0.92 -17.67
C TRP A 392 10.87 -0.13 -17.12
N SER A 393 10.42 0.86 -17.88
CA SER A 393 9.20 1.61 -17.64
C SER A 393 8.13 1.28 -18.68
N VAL A 394 6.87 1.35 -18.26
CA VAL A 394 5.69 1.20 -19.13
C VAL A 394 4.72 2.30 -18.75
N ASP A 395 4.18 3.00 -19.76
CA ASP A 395 3.12 3.99 -19.56
C ASP A 395 1.80 3.28 -19.28
N VAL A 396 1.64 2.73 -18.06
CA VAL A 396 0.40 2.03 -17.65
C VAL A 396 -0.60 3.04 -17.09
N PHE A 397 -1.85 2.91 -17.51
CA PHE A 397 -2.96 3.70 -16.98
C PHE A 397 -3.60 2.93 -15.82
N ASP A 398 -3.55 3.54 -14.63
CA ASP A 398 -4.19 3.11 -13.37
C ASP A 398 -3.41 2.05 -12.55
N GLU A 399 -2.84 2.51 -11.43
CA GLU A 399 -2.09 1.68 -10.48
C GLU A 399 -3.01 0.81 -9.59
N THR A 400 -4.33 1.03 -9.62
CA THR A 400 -5.22 0.49 -8.58
C THR A 400 -5.79 -0.90 -8.85
N ASP A 401 -6.05 -1.27 -10.10
CA ASP A 401 -6.55 -2.58 -10.52
C ASP A 401 -5.75 -3.10 -11.73
N THR A 402 -5.24 -4.33 -11.65
CA THR A 402 -4.56 -4.98 -12.78
C THR A 402 -5.60 -5.46 -13.79
N SER A 403 -5.56 -5.01 -15.04
CA SER A 403 -6.40 -5.52 -16.14
C SER A 403 -5.62 -6.45 -17.09
N GLU A 404 -6.33 -7.18 -17.96
CA GLU A 404 -5.68 -8.03 -18.99
C GLU A 404 -4.94 -7.16 -20.02
N ASP A 405 -5.53 -6.04 -20.43
CA ASP A 405 -4.94 -5.08 -21.37
C ASP A 405 -3.62 -4.46 -20.84
N ASP A 406 -3.55 -4.18 -19.54
CA ASP A 406 -2.32 -3.66 -18.91
C ASP A 406 -1.21 -4.71 -18.89
N ILE A 407 -1.58 -5.97 -18.65
CA ILE A 407 -0.64 -7.10 -18.65
C ILE A 407 -0.11 -7.32 -20.06
N ASP A 408 -0.98 -7.34 -21.07
CA ASP A 408 -0.58 -7.48 -22.47
C ASP A 408 0.36 -6.34 -22.87
N THR A 409 -0.03 -5.08 -22.60
CA THR A 409 0.81 -3.91 -22.88
C THR A 409 2.19 -4.01 -22.22
N ALA A 410 2.24 -4.37 -20.93
CA ALA A 410 3.50 -4.59 -20.24
C ALA A 410 4.29 -5.75 -20.86
N TRP A 411 3.62 -6.83 -21.25
CA TRP A 411 4.23 -8.00 -21.83
C TRP A 411 4.82 -7.75 -23.23
N GLU A 412 4.13 -7.00 -24.09
CA GLU A 412 4.68 -6.48 -25.35
C GLU A 412 5.89 -5.59 -25.11
N SER A 413 5.81 -4.66 -24.16
CA SER A 413 6.93 -3.78 -23.81
C SER A 413 8.15 -4.57 -23.35
N LEU A 414 7.95 -5.61 -22.52
CA LEU A 414 9.01 -6.49 -22.02
C LEU A 414 9.79 -7.14 -23.17
N LYS A 415 9.09 -7.62 -24.21
CA LYS A 415 9.71 -8.28 -25.38
C LYS A 415 10.70 -7.36 -26.13
N ASN A 416 10.57 -6.04 -25.97
CA ASN A 416 11.47 -5.05 -26.58
C ASN A 416 12.67 -4.67 -25.69
N GLN A 417 12.71 -5.14 -24.43
CA GLN A 417 13.77 -4.80 -23.49
C GLN A 417 15.05 -5.60 -23.74
N GLU A 418 16.21 -5.03 -23.41
CA GLU A 418 17.50 -5.70 -23.61
C GLU A 418 17.63 -6.99 -22.79
N PHE A 419 17.06 -7.02 -21.58
CA PHE A 419 17.06 -8.21 -20.72
C PHE A 419 16.19 -9.35 -21.25
N HIS A 420 15.31 -9.11 -22.22
CA HIS A 420 14.50 -10.17 -22.83
C HIS A 420 15.35 -11.26 -23.46
N ARG A 421 16.43 -10.87 -24.16
CA ARG A 421 17.41 -11.81 -24.71
C ARG A 421 18.09 -12.63 -23.62
N LYS A 422 18.33 -12.02 -22.45
CA LYS A 422 18.93 -12.68 -21.28
C LYS A 422 17.96 -13.69 -20.65
N LEU A 423 16.67 -13.35 -20.54
CA LEU A 423 15.60 -14.29 -20.14
C LEU A 423 15.51 -15.49 -21.08
N ARG A 424 15.59 -15.27 -22.40
CA ARG A 424 15.59 -16.34 -23.40
C ARG A 424 16.82 -17.26 -23.26
N SER A 425 17.99 -16.69 -22.99
CA SER A 425 19.22 -17.43 -22.73
C SER A 425 19.14 -18.27 -21.45
N LEU A 426 18.59 -17.67 -20.38
CA LEU A 426 18.37 -18.36 -19.10
C LEU A 426 17.42 -19.55 -19.26
N THR A 427 16.27 -19.36 -19.92
CA THR A 427 15.30 -20.44 -20.17
C THR A 427 15.83 -21.53 -21.09
N SER A 428 16.63 -21.18 -22.11
CA SER A 428 17.34 -22.16 -22.94
C SER A 428 18.31 -23.03 -22.10
N SER A 429 19.01 -22.41 -21.15
CA SER A 429 19.91 -23.12 -20.23
C SER A 429 19.15 -24.02 -19.26
N LEU A 430 18.00 -23.57 -18.74
CA LEU A 430 17.13 -24.37 -17.87
C LEU A 430 16.62 -25.65 -18.53
N VAL A 431 16.37 -25.63 -19.85
CA VAL A 431 15.90 -26.82 -20.57
C VAL A 431 16.94 -27.93 -20.65
N LYS A 432 18.23 -27.61 -20.52
CA LYS A 432 19.31 -28.61 -20.49
C LYS A 432 19.27 -29.47 -19.21
N PHE A 433 18.67 -28.97 -18.13
CA PHE A 433 18.47 -29.78 -16.93
C PHE A 433 17.44 -30.88 -17.23
N ASP A 434 17.70 -32.10 -16.76
CA ASP A 434 16.78 -33.21 -16.98
C ASP A 434 15.59 -33.14 -16.02
N TRP A 435 14.44 -32.69 -16.53
CA TRP A 435 13.22 -32.48 -15.74
C TRP A 435 12.39 -33.75 -15.49
N ARG A 436 12.87 -34.96 -15.81
CA ARG A 436 12.15 -36.20 -15.47
C ARG A 436 12.12 -36.40 -13.96
N SER A 437 10.94 -36.65 -13.40
CA SER A 437 10.80 -37.11 -12.01
C SER A 437 11.16 -38.59 -11.89
N LEU A 438 11.14 -39.16 -10.68
CA LEU A 438 11.40 -40.59 -10.45
C LEU A 438 10.48 -41.53 -11.25
N ASP A 439 9.28 -41.04 -11.61
CA ASP A 439 8.29 -41.79 -12.38
C ASP A 439 8.28 -41.39 -13.87
N GLY A 440 9.31 -40.65 -14.30
CA GLY A 440 9.54 -40.25 -15.68
C GLY A 440 10.09 -41.40 -16.54
N PRO A 441 9.93 -41.32 -17.87
CA PRO A 441 10.36 -42.36 -18.80
C PRO A 441 11.88 -42.57 -18.77
N GLY A 442 12.31 -43.82 -18.67
CA GLY A 442 13.72 -44.21 -18.67
C GLY A 442 14.50 -43.91 -17.39
N VAL A 443 13.86 -43.33 -16.35
CA VAL A 443 14.58 -42.95 -15.12
C VAL A 443 14.96 -44.15 -14.26
N ARG A 444 14.12 -45.18 -14.21
CA ARG A 444 14.40 -46.39 -13.42
C ARG A 444 15.35 -47.36 -14.11
N ASP A 445 15.65 -47.13 -15.38
CA ASP A 445 16.58 -47.93 -16.17
C ASP A 445 18.03 -47.44 -16.01
N ASP A 446 18.22 -46.23 -15.48
CA ASP A 446 19.51 -45.61 -15.17
C ASP A 446 19.65 -45.45 -13.65
N ARG A 447 20.61 -46.18 -13.07
CA ARG A 447 20.79 -46.23 -11.62
C ARG A 447 21.19 -44.89 -11.01
N ASP A 448 22.04 -44.13 -11.69
CA ASP A 448 22.55 -42.85 -11.17
C ASP A 448 21.46 -41.78 -11.25
N LEU A 449 20.70 -41.78 -12.35
CA LEU A 449 19.55 -40.90 -12.52
C LEU A 449 18.45 -41.22 -11.49
N GLU A 450 18.14 -42.50 -11.28
CA GLU A 450 17.18 -42.95 -10.26
C GLU A 450 17.56 -42.45 -8.86
N LEU A 451 18.82 -42.63 -8.46
CA LEU A 451 19.32 -42.20 -7.15
C LEU A 451 19.22 -40.67 -7.00
N THR A 452 19.59 -39.93 -8.03
CA THR A 452 19.49 -38.45 -8.04
C THR A 452 18.05 -37.99 -7.86
N ARG A 453 17.08 -38.59 -8.59
CA ARG A 453 15.66 -38.24 -8.46
C ARG A 453 15.05 -38.64 -7.12
N ARG A 454 15.53 -39.71 -6.48
CA ARG A 454 15.16 -40.05 -5.11
C ARG A 454 15.66 -39.02 -4.10
N ALA A 455 16.87 -38.52 -4.25
CA ALA A 455 17.45 -37.53 -3.35
C ALA A 455 16.61 -36.23 -3.29
N TYR A 456 15.99 -35.83 -4.40
CA TYR A 456 15.11 -34.65 -4.44
C TYR A 456 13.82 -34.78 -3.61
N ARG A 457 13.38 -35.99 -3.25
CA ARG A 457 12.19 -36.21 -2.43
C ARG A 457 12.45 -36.12 -0.91
N GLY A 458 13.72 -36.10 -0.47
CA GLY A 458 14.10 -36.08 0.94
C GLY A 458 14.09 -34.69 1.59
N SER A 459 14.30 -34.65 2.92
CA SER A 459 14.52 -33.41 3.67
C SER A 459 15.82 -32.73 3.17
N GLY A 460 15.70 -31.63 2.44
CA GLY A 460 16.81 -30.93 1.77
C GLY A 460 16.81 -31.06 0.23
N GLY A 461 15.89 -31.86 -0.34
CA GLY A 461 15.81 -32.09 -1.78
C GLY A 461 15.60 -30.82 -2.61
N TYR A 462 14.87 -29.82 -2.09
CA TYR A 462 14.70 -28.52 -2.75
C TYR A 462 16.02 -27.77 -2.93
N THR A 463 16.86 -27.76 -1.91
CA THR A 463 18.18 -27.10 -1.95
C THR A 463 19.09 -27.81 -2.93
N LEU A 464 19.11 -29.15 -2.89
CA LEU A 464 19.90 -29.95 -3.82
C LEU A 464 19.46 -29.74 -5.28
N LEU A 465 18.16 -29.79 -5.56
CA LEU A 465 17.60 -29.54 -6.89
C LEU A 465 17.99 -28.15 -7.41
N THR A 466 17.88 -27.12 -6.56
CA THR A 466 18.29 -25.75 -6.93
C THR A 466 19.79 -25.68 -7.26
N LYS A 467 20.64 -26.34 -6.47
CA LYS A 467 22.10 -26.39 -6.71
C LYS A 467 22.44 -27.12 -8.02
N ASP A 468 21.78 -28.22 -8.32
CA ASP A 468 22.00 -28.97 -9.55
C ASP A 468 21.54 -28.19 -10.79
N ILE A 469 20.44 -27.45 -10.70
CA ILE A 469 19.98 -26.55 -11.78
C ILE A 469 21.01 -25.44 -12.02
N LEU A 470 21.50 -24.79 -10.95
CA LEU A 470 22.52 -23.74 -11.07
C LEU A 470 23.81 -24.24 -11.72
N ARG A 471 24.21 -25.49 -11.45
CA ARG A 471 25.36 -26.12 -12.09
C ARG A 471 25.18 -26.26 -13.61
N VAL A 472 23.98 -26.66 -14.06
CA VAL A 472 23.67 -26.73 -15.50
C VAL A 472 23.68 -25.33 -16.14
N ILE A 473 23.23 -24.31 -15.41
CA ILE A 473 23.25 -22.92 -15.88
C ILE A 473 24.68 -22.36 -15.95
N GLU A 474 25.56 -22.70 -15.01
CA GLU A 474 26.98 -22.34 -15.04
C GLU A 474 27.67 -22.87 -16.30
N GLU A 475 27.30 -24.07 -16.76
CA GLU A 475 27.80 -24.71 -17.97
C GLU A 475 27.09 -24.20 -19.25
N ALA A 476 26.25 -23.16 -19.15
CA ALA A 476 25.57 -22.58 -20.30
C ALA A 476 26.57 -22.00 -21.32
N SER A 477 26.24 -22.16 -22.59
CA SER A 477 27.05 -21.64 -23.70
C SER A 477 26.94 -20.11 -23.84
N ASP A 478 25.86 -19.52 -23.34
CA ASP A 478 25.66 -18.07 -23.34
C ASP A 478 26.31 -17.45 -22.09
N PRO A 479 27.25 -16.50 -22.26
CA PRO A 479 28.00 -15.93 -21.14
C PRO A 479 27.13 -15.25 -20.08
N SER A 480 25.94 -14.78 -20.44
CA SER A 480 25.03 -14.07 -19.53
C SER A 480 24.37 -15.02 -18.54
N ALA A 481 23.98 -16.20 -19.00
CA ALA A 481 23.43 -17.25 -18.16
C ALA A 481 24.56 -17.91 -17.34
N SER A 482 25.69 -18.23 -17.98
CA SER A 482 26.84 -18.84 -17.32
C SER A 482 27.41 -17.97 -16.18
N SER A 483 27.63 -16.68 -16.43
CA SER A 483 28.12 -15.75 -15.39
C SER A 483 27.14 -15.62 -14.22
N ALA A 484 25.83 -15.59 -14.49
CA ALA A 484 24.82 -15.56 -13.42
C ALA A 484 24.83 -16.83 -12.56
N GLY A 485 24.98 -18.01 -13.18
CA GLY A 485 25.11 -19.28 -12.46
C GLY A 485 26.37 -19.34 -11.60
N GLN A 486 27.51 -18.85 -12.12
CA GLN A 486 28.79 -18.82 -11.39
C GLN A 486 28.75 -17.91 -10.16
N ASP A 487 28.14 -16.73 -10.27
CA ASP A 487 28.10 -15.76 -9.18
C ASP A 487 27.26 -16.26 -8.00
N LEU A 488 26.09 -16.84 -8.28
CA LEU A 488 25.23 -17.41 -7.23
C LEU A 488 25.84 -18.64 -6.57
N ARG A 489 26.56 -19.48 -7.31
CA ARG A 489 27.22 -20.66 -6.74
C ARG A 489 28.32 -20.28 -5.76
N LYS A 490 29.07 -19.21 -6.02
CA LYS A 490 30.11 -18.71 -5.08
C LYS A 490 29.51 -18.25 -3.75
N GLN A 491 28.22 -17.91 -3.73
CA GLN A 491 27.48 -17.47 -2.54
C GLN A 491 26.81 -18.63 -1.77
N SER A 492 26.71 -19.83 -2.35
CA SER A 492 25.92 -20.99 -1.87
C SER A 492 26.72 -22.19 -1.40
#